data_AF-A0A9W6AA70-F1
#
_entry.id   AF-A0A9W6AA70-F1
#
_cell.length_a   1.000
_cell.length_b   1.000
_cell.length_c   1.000
_cell.angle_alpha   90.00
_cell.angle_beta   90.00
_cell.angle_gamma   90.00
#
_symmetry.space_group_name_H-M   'P 1'
#
loop_
_entity.id
_entity.type
_entity.pdbx_description
1 polymer ?
#
loop_
_entity_poly.entity_id
_entity_poly.type
_entity_poly.pdbx_seq_one_letter_code
_entity_poly.pdbx_strand_id
1 'polypeptide(L)'
;MSHRVTERPVWDLDGHAWEDLPVGAKVFLCSYIQDEASENLESHVKRIAKAGWDRVQYPCFGMLSFVDFDLSRSPVYQEIISRLRMSSIMLDLGCGFGQDIRRLVYDGAPAENIFGLDKEEKFIELGFNLFSG
;
A
#
# COMPACT_ATOMS: atom_id res chain seq x y z
N MET A 1 13.19 33.11 16.72
CA MET A 1 12.11 32.37 16.04
C MET A 1 12.18 30.93 16.51
N SER A 2 11.27 30.53 17.41
CA SER A 2 11.19 29.14 17.88
C SER A 2 10.61 28.31 16.73
N HIS A 3 11.39 27.38 16.21
CA HIS A 3 10.87 26.29 15.40
C HIS A 3 9.89 25.52 16.30
N ARG A 4 8.58 25.72 16.10
CA ARG A 4 7.58 24.79 16.62
C ARG A 4 7.85 23.47 15.93
N VAL A 5 8.45 22.55 16.66
CA VAL A 5 8.37 21.13 16.34
C VAL A 5 6.87 20.83 16.39
N THR A 6 6.24 20.73 15.23
CA THR A 6 4.89 20.16 15.15
C THR A 6 5.01 18.77 15.74
N GLU A 7 4.30 18.54 16.85
CA GLU A 7 4.24 17.21 17.46
C GLU A 7 3.92 16.21 16.36
N ARG A 8 4.79 15.20 16.22
CA ARG A 8 4.60 14.18 15.20
C ARG A 8 3.27 13.48 15.53
N PRO A 9 2.41 13.20 14.52
CA PRO A 9 1.13 12.56 14.77
C PRO A 9 1.35 11.34 15.64
N VAL A 10 0.63 11.30 16.76
CA VAL A 10 0.67 10.17 17.68
C VAL A 10 0.18 8.98 16.87
N TRP A 11 1.02 7.96 16.77
CA TRP A 11 0.64 6.66 16.24
C TRP A 11 -0.63 6.21 16.99
N ASP A 12 -1.66 5.78 16.27
CA ASP A 12 -2.88 5.20 16.85
C ASP A 12 -3.46 4.10 15.93
N LEU A 13 -2.83 2.91 15.91
CA LEU A 13 -3.46 1.71 15.30
C LEU A 13 -4.53 1.08 16.21
N ASP A 14 -4.72 1.59 17.43
CA ASP A 14 -5.85 1.22 18.28
C ASP A 14 -7.13 1.98 17.86
N GLY A 15 -6.98 3.02 17.03
CA GLY A 15 -8.06 3.68 16.32
C GLY A 15 -8.72 2.79 15.27
N HIS A 16 -9.90 3.22 14.81
CA HIS A 16 -10.77 2.50 13.87
C HIS A 16 -10.24 2.41 12.43
N ALA A 17 -8.93 2.61 12.20
CA ALA A 17 -8.34 2.70 10.88
C ALA A 17 -8.58 1.44 10.04
N TRP A 18 -8.57 0.26 10.67
CA TRP A 18 -8.90 -0.98 9.97
C TRP A 18 -10.39 -1.08 9.65
N GLU A 19 -11.26 -0.75 10.60
CA GLU A 19 -12.71 -0.73 10.43
C GLU A 19 -13.11 0.22 9.30
N ASP A 20 -12.47 1.38 9.22
CA ASP A 20 -12.71 2.46 8.26
C ASP A 20 -12.17 2.16 6.85
N LEU A 21 -11.30 1.16 6.67
CA LEU A 21 -10.82 0.78 5.33
C LEU A 21 -12.00 0.39 4.44
N PRO A 22 -12.05 0.87 3.17
CA PRO A 22 -13.11 0.50 2.26
C PRO A 22 -13.23 -1.01 2.08
N VAL A 23 -14.46 -1.50 1.94
CA VAL A 23 -14.73 -2.94 1.74
C VAL A 23 -13.93 -3.51 0.56
N GLY A 24 -13.80 -2.75 -0.53
CA GLY A 24 -13.02 -3.16 -1.70
C GLY A 24 -11.52 -3.36 -1.42
N ALA A 25 -10.95 -2.60 -0.47
CA ALA A 25 -9.56 -2.80 -0.04
C ALA A 25 -9.41 -4.12 0.72
N LYS A 26 -10.32 -4.40 1.67
CA LYS A 26 -10.32 -5.66 2.43
C LYS A 26 -10.49 -6.87 1.51
N VAL A 27 -11.42 -6.80 0.56
CA VAL A 27 -11.64 -7.86 -0.45
C VAL A 27 -10.38 -8.12 -1.27
N PHE A 28 -9.73 -7.06 -1.76
CA PHE A 28 -8.48 -7.19 -2.49
C PHE A 28 -7.42 -7.88 -1.64
N LEU A 29 -7.17 -7.38 -0.42
CA LEU A 29 -6.16 -7.92 0.49
C LEU A 29 -6.41 -9.40 0.81
N CYS A 30 -7.64 -9.78 1.15
CA CYS A 30 -8.04 -11.19 1.33
C CYS A 30 -7.72 -12.04 0.10
N SER A 31 -8.09 -11.56 -1.09
CA SER A 31 -7.89 -12.32 -2.33
C SER A 31 -6.43 -12.43 -2.76
N TYR A 32 -5.62 -11.40 -2.49
CA TYR A 32 -4.24 -11.33 -2.94
C TYR A 32 -3.31 -12.10 -2.01
N ILE A 33 -3.50 -11.98 -0.69
CA ILE A 33 -2.64 -12.59 0.33
C ILE A 33 -3.00 -14.07 0.57
N GLN A 34 -4.13 -14.55 0.03
CA GLN A 34 -4.58 -15.96 0.13
C GLN A 34 -4.73 -16.46 1.58
N ASP A 35 -5.00 -15.56 2.53
CA ASP A 35 -5.26 -15.91 3.93
C ASP A 35 -6.76 -15.89 4.20
N GLU A 36 -7.33 -17.05 4.51
CA GLU A 36 -8.77 -17.24 4.70
C GLU A 36 -9.29 -16.72 6.05
N ALA A 37 -8.40 -16.36 7.00
CA ALA A 37 -8.79 -15.89 8.33
C ALA A 37 -8.63 -14.36 8.50
N SER A 38 -9.76 -13.63 8.62
CA SER A 38 -9.76 -12.16 8.79
C SER A 38 -8.99 -11.64 10.01
N GLU A 39 -8.96 -12.39 11.12
CA GLU A 39 -8.17 -12.04 12.33
C GLU A 39 -6.66 -12.08 12.07
N ASN A 40 -6.21 -12.93 11.14
CA ASN A 40 -4.81 -12.99 10.72
C ASN A 40 -4.47 -11.82 9.79
N LEU A 41 -5.39 -11.47 8.88
CA LEU A 41 -5.15 -10.41 7.91
C LEU A 41 -5.02 -9.01 8.55
N GLU A 42 -5.94 -8.63 9.45
CA GLU A 42 -5.85 -7.35 10.15
C GLU A 42 -4.54 -7.23 10.92
N SER A 43 -4.25 -8.24 11.74
CA SER A 43 -3.03 -8.30 12.56
C SER A 43 -1.78 -8.24 11.69
N HIS A 44 -1.79 -8.93 10.54
CA HIS A 44 -0.71 -8.91 9.57
C HIS A 44 -0.49 -7.50 9.01
N VAL A 45 -1.54 -6.83 8.52
CA VAL A 45 -1.45 -5.48 7.95
C VAL A 45 -1.00 -4.47 9.00
N LYS A 46 -1.57 -4.51 10.22
CA LYS A 46 -1.16 -3.63 11.33
C LYS A 46 0.31 -3.84 11.71
N ARG A 47 0.79 -5.09 11.75
CA ARG A 47 2.21 -5.41 12.02
C ARG A 47 3.14 -4.85 10.95
N ILE A 48 2.80 -4.96 9.67
CA ILE A 48 3.58 -4.37 8.58
C ILE A 48 3.58 -2.84 8.65
N ALA A 49 2.41 -2.24 8.89
CA ALA A 49 2.26 -0.80 9.05
C ALA A 49 3.12 -0.27 10.21
N LYS A 50 3.13 -0.97 11.35
CA LYS A 50 4.01 -0.65 12.49
C LYS A 50 5.48 -0.68 12.10
N ALA A 51 5.92 -1.70 11.38
CA ALA A 51 7.30 -1.81 10.92
C ALA A 51 7.70 -0.67 9.95
N GLY A 52 6.77 -0.23 9.09
CA GLY A 52 6.94 0.96 8.26
C GLY A 52 7.08 2.23 9.09
N TRP A 53 6.18 2.43 10.04
CA TRP A 53 6.18 3.59 10.95
C TRP A 53 7.47 3.72 11.77
N ASP A 54 7.96 2.60 12.31
CA ASP A 54 9.20 2.57 13.10
C ASP A 54 10.42 2.96 12.26
N ARG A 55 10.36 2.76 10.94
CA ARG A 55 11.40 3.18 10.01
C ARG A 55 11.28 4.65 9.62
N VAL A 56 10.08 5.08 9.20
CA VAL A 56 9.73 6.49 8.94
C VAL A 56 8.29 6.72 9.35
N GLN A 57 8.05 7.77 10.13
CA GLN A 57 6.73 8.10 10.69
C GLN A 57 5.84 8.81 9.67
N TYR A 58 5.58 8.16 8.54
CA TYR A 58 4.61 8.65 7.56
C TYR A 58 3.17 8.39 8.04
N PRO A 59 2.28 9.40 7.97
CA PRO A 59 0.89 9.27 8.43
C PRO A 59 0.14 8.10 7.78
N CYS A 60 0.47 7.74 6.55
CA CYS A 60 -0.18 6.64 5.84
C CYS A 60 -0.07 5.30 6.58
N PHE A 61 1.02 5.07 7.32
CA PHE A 61 1.17 3.85 8.13
C PHE A 61 0.30 3.87 9.38
N GLY A 62 0.14 5.04 10.03
CA GLY A 62 -0.72 5.17 11.21
C GLY A 62 -2.21 5.08 10.88
N MET A 63 -2.61 5.49 9.68
CA MET A 63 -4.01 5.48 9.23
C MET A 63 -4.36 4.29 8.33
N LEU A 64 -3.42 3.38 8.09
CA LEU A 64 -3.52 2.30 7.09
C LEU A 64 -3.92 2.78 5.67
N SER A 65 -3.82 4.08 5.36
CA SER A 65 -4.27 4.62 4.07
C SER A 65 -3.43 4.14 2.88
N PHE A 66 -2.28 3.53 3.13
CA PHE A 66 -1.48 2.87 2.09
C PHE A 66 -2.16 1.63 1.48
N VAL A 67 -3.24 1.11 2.05
CA VAL A 67 -4.06 0.05 1.41
C VAL A 67 -5.44 0.55 0.95
N ASP A 68 -5.65 1.86 0.83
CA ASP A 68 -6.88 2.41 0.27
C ASP A 68 -6.91 2.37 -1.29
N PHE A 69 -5.75 2.19 -1.93
CA PHE A 69 -5.61 2.07 -3.39
C PHE A 69 -6.25 3.22 -4.18
N ASP A 70 -5.98 4.46 -3.79
CA ASP A 70 -6.53 5.67 -4.42
C ASP A 70 -6.33 5.69 -5.95
N LEU A 71 -5.20 5.17 -6.44
CA LEU A 71 -4.92 5.10 -7.87
C LEU A 71 -6.00 4.30 -8.63
N SER A 72 -6.55 3.25 -8.02
CA SER A 72 -7.61 2.41 -8.63
C SER A 72 -8.92 3.18 -8.88
N ARG A 73 -9.13 4.30 -8.18
CA ARG A 73 -10.29 5.19 -8.34
C ARG A 73 -10.03 6.34 -9.29
N SER A 74 -8.81 6.47 -9.81
CA SER A 74 -8.46 7.50 -10.79
C SER A 74 -9.26 7.31 -12.09
N PRO A 75 -9.79 8.39 -12.71
CA PRO A 75 -10.52 8.29 -13.97
C PRO A 75 -9.67 7.74 -15.13
N VAL A 76 -8.33 7.77 -15.00
CA VAL A 76 -7.38 7.24 -16.00
C VAL A 76 -6.86 5.84 -15.67
N TYR A 77 -7.34 5.20 -14.59
CA TYR A 77 -6.80 3.91 -14.14
C TYR A 77 -6.89 2.81 -15.21
N GLN A 78 -8.03 2.72 -15.90
CA GLN A 78 -8.22 1.77 -17.00
C GLN A 78 -7.34 2.10 -18.22
N GLU A 79 -7.07 3.38 -18.46
CA GLU A 79 -6.15 3.80 -19.51
C GLU A 79 -4.71 3.36 -19.18
N ILE A 80 -4.28 3.49 -17.92
CA ILE A 80 -2.96 3.01 -17.46
C ILE A 80 -2.82 1.51 -17.74
N ILE A 81 -3.79 0.69 -17.31
CA ILE A 81 -3.77 -0.76 -17.55
C ILE A 81 -3.74 -1.08 -19.05
N SER A 82 -4.56 -0.40 -19.85
CA SER A 82 -4.59 -0.60 -21.31
C SER A 82 -3.24 -0.29 -21.96
N ARG A 83 -2.60 0.82 -21.59
CA ARG A 83 -1.28 1.22 -22.09
C ARG A 83 -0.20 0.21 -21.69
N LEU A 84 -0.24 -0.27 -20.43
CA LEU A 84 0.69 -1.29 -19.93
C LEU A 84 0.57 -2.61 -20.70
N ARG A 85 -0.66 -3.05 -21.03
CA ARG A 85 -0.89 -4.26 -21.85
C ARG A 85 -0.36 -4.15 -23.27
N MET A 86 -0.29 -2.93 -23.82
CA MET A 86 0.18 -2.72 -25.19
C MET A 86 1.70 -2.76 -25.32
N SER A 87 2.45 -2.22 -24.35
CA SER A 87 3.94 -2.18 -24.25
C SER A 87 4.47 -0.96 -23.49
N SER A 88 3.60 -0.09 -22.97
CA SER A 88 4.08 1.05 -22.17
C SER A 88 4.72 0.56 -20.89
N ILE A 89 5.70 1.32 -20.39
CA ILE A 89 6.32 1.09 -19.09
C ILE A 89 5.79 2.13 -18.10
N MET A 90 5.48 1.70 -16.88
CA MET A 90 5.17 2.59 -15.76
C MET A 90 6.29 2.54 -14.72
N LEU A 91 6.65 3.72 -14.21
CA LEU A 91 7.55 3.88 -13.08
C LEU A 91 6.77 4.52 -11.92
N ASP A 92 6.65 3.79 -10.82
CA ASP A 92 6.05 4.27 -9.57
C ASP A 92 7.17 4.84 -8.68
N LEU A 93 7.22 6.17 -8.56
CA LEU A 93 8.25 6.91 -7.83
C LEU A 93 7.78 7.20 -6.40
N GLY A 94 8.51 6.67 -5.42
CA GLY A 94 8.05 6.63 -4.04
C GLY A 94 7.01 5.53 -3.83
N CYS A 95 7.27 4.34 -4.38
CA CYS A 95 6.29 3.25 -4.42
C CYS A 95 5.94 2.69 -3.04
N GLY A 96 6.66 3.06 -1.97
CA GLY A 96 6.41 2.58 -0.63
C GLY A 96 6.46 1.06 -0.56
N PHE A 97 5.34 0.45 -0.18
CA PHE A 97 5.23 -1.01 -0.11
C PHE A 97 4.90 -1.64 -1.46
N GLY A 98 4.79 -0.88 -2.55
CA GLY A 98 4.39 -1.33 -3.89
C GLY A 98 2.92 -1.76 -3.96
N GLN A 99 2.06 -1.14 -3.15
CA GLN A 99 0.62 -1.43 -3.08
C GLN A 99 -0.08 -1.19 -4.43
N ASP A 100 0.23 -0.09 -5.11
CA ASP A 100 -0.44 0.32 -6.34
C ASP A 100 0.02 -0.55 -7.51
N ILE A 101 1.30 -0.93 -7.53
CA ILE A 101 1.85 -1.91 -8.47
C ILE A 101 1.09 -3.23 -8.37
N ARG A 102 0.92 -3.76 -7.16
CA ARG A 102 0.21 -5.03 -6.95
C ARG A 102 -1.27 -4.94 -7.27
N ARG A 103 -1.87 -3.78 -7.00
CA ARG A 103 -3.26 -3.51 -7.40
C ARG A 103 -3.42 -3.48 -8.92
N LEU A 104 -2.52 -2.82 -9.64
CA LEU A 104 -2.49 -2.80 -11.11
C LEU A 104 -2.32 -4.22 -11.68
N VAL A 105 -1.39 -5.01 -11.13
CA VAL A 105 -1.15 -6.39 -11.56
C VAL A 105 -2.37 -7.27 -11.32
N TYR A 106 -3.01 -7.14 -10.15
CA TYR A 106 -4.25 -7.85 -9.84
C TYR A 106 -5.40 -7.52 -10.81
N ASP A 107 -5.52 -6.25 -11.21
CA ASP A 107 -6.50 -5.80 -12.21
C ASP A 107 -6.05 -6.11 -13.66
N GLY A 108 -4.95 -6.84 -13.83
CA GLY A 108 -4.50 -7.46 -15.07
C GLY A 108 -3.50 -6.64 -15.89
N ALA A 109 -2.74 -5.75 -15.26
CA ALA A 109 -1.55 -5.16 -15.89
C ALA A 109 -0.37 -6.16 -15.89
N PRO A 110 0.44 -6.23 -16.96
CA PRO A 110 1.63 -7.07 -17.01
C PRO A 110 2.69 -6.56 -16.03
N ALA A 111 3.11 -7.40 -15.08
CA ALA A 111 4.04 -7.03 -14.02
C ALA A 111 5.42 -6.64 -14.55
N GLU A 112 5.86 -7.26 -15.65
CA GLU A 112 7.13 -6.99 -16.32
C GLU A 112 7.26 -5.55 -16.87
N ASN A 113 6.13 -4.84 -17.00
CA ASN A 113 6.09 -3.47 -17.51
C ASN A 113 5.97 -2.41 -16.40
N ILE A 114 6.01 -2.81 -15.13
CA ILE A 114 5.83 -1.89 -14.00
C ILE A 114 7.05 -1.98 -13.09
N PHE A 115 7.66 -0.82 -12.82
CA PHE A 115 8.82 -0.71 -11.95
C PHE A 115 8.49 0.19 -10.76
N GLY A 116 8.87 -0.26 -9.58
CA GLY A 116 8.80 0.54 -8.36
C GLY A 116 10.17 1.06 -7.98
N LEU A 117 10.23 2.31 -7.53
CA LEU A 117 11.42 2.89 -6.93
C LEU A 117 11.02 3.59 -5.63
N ASP A 118 11.70 3.26 -4.55
CA ASP A 118 11.65 4.03 -3.32
C ASP A 118 13.07 4.29 -2.83
N LYS A 119 13.26 5.38 -2.08
CA LYS A 119 14.54 5.69 -1.45
C LYS A 119 14.79 4.79 -0.23
N GLU A 120 13.72 4.24 0.35
CA GLU A 120 13.77 3.40 1.54
C GLU A 120 13.66 1.92 1.14
N GLU A 121 14.81 1.24 1.04
CA GLU A 121 14.87 -0.21 0.75
C GLU A 121 13.96 -1.04 1.68
N LYS A 122 13.86 -0.63 2.94
CA LYS A 122 13.01 -1.31 3.93
C LYS A 122 11.55 -1.37 3.52
N PHE A 123 11.04 -0.38 2.79
CA PHE A 123 9.66 -0.39 2.33
C PHE A 123 9.43 -1.42 1.23
N ILE A 124 10.42 -1.63 0.37
CA ILE A 124 10.37 -2.68 -0.65
C ILE A 124 10.29 -4.06 0.02
N GLU A 125 11.16 -4.33 1.00
CA GLU A 125 11.12 -5.58 1.79
C GLU A 125 9.77 -5.78 2.49
N LEU A 126 9.26 -4.75 3.16
CA LEU A 126 7.97 -4.80 3.85
C LEU A 126 6.81 -5.03 2.88
N GLY A 127 6.88 -4.47 1.67
CA GLY A 127 5.95 -4.77 0.60
C GLY A 127 5.95 -6.25 0.23
N PHE A 128 7.12 -6.86 0.05
CA PHE A 128 7.18 -8.31 -0.20
C PHE A 128 6.59 -9.12 0.95
N ASN A 129 6.85 -8.74 2.20
CA ASN A 129 6.28 -9.41 3.38
C ASN A 129 4.77 -9.19 3.55
N LEU A 130 4.25 -8.06 3.09
CA LEU A 130 2.81 -7.74 3.13
C LEU A 130 2.00 -8.61 2.19
N PHE A 131 2.56 -8.89 1.03
CA PHE A 131 1.88 -9.51 -0.10
C PHE A 131 2.42 -10.91 -0.42
N SER A 132 3.21 -11.49 0.48
CA SER A 132 3.57 -12.90 0.46
C SER A 132 2.41 -13.71 1.05
N GLY A 133 1.76 -14.51 0.20
CA GLY A 133 0.93 -15.65 0.63
C GLY A 133 1.79 -16.89 0.83
#